data_AF-L7KFJ0-F1
#
_entry.id   AF-L7KFJ0-F1
#
_cell.length_a   1.000
_cell.length_b   1.000
_cell.length_c   1.000
_cell.angle_alpha   90.00
_cell.angle_beta   90.00
_cell.angle_gamma   90.00
#
_symmetry.space_group_name_H-M   'P 1'
#
loop_
_entity.id
_entity.type
_entity.pdbx_description
1 polymer ?
#
loop_
_entity_poly.entity_id
_entity_poly.type
_entity_poly.pdbx_seq_one_letter_code
_entity_poly.pdbx_strand_id
1 'polypeptide(L)'
;MHNFPRPTQERLYAQRSPVDETCPECGSSTAVAEYRVLGEGGWWDVTKCQDCLYTVTKSRTPRLGSFTPVVPARTATGVGQRGE
;
A
#
# COMPACT_ATOMS: atom_id res chain seq x y z
N MET A 1 25.34 -1.29 -1.65
CA MET A 1 25.01 -1.55 -0.22
C MET A 1 23.71 -0.80 0.06
N HIS A 2 22.60 -1.50 0.32
CA HIS A 2 21.35 -0.81 0.68
C HIS A 2 21.48 -0.33 2.12
N ASN A 3 21.40 0.99 2.33
CA ASN A 3 21.47 1.61 3.66
C ASN A 3 20.04 1.92 4.13
N PHE A 4 19.65 1.36 5.26
CA PHE A 4 18.39 1.66 5.94
C PHE A 4 18.73 2.45 7.22
N PRO A 5 18.89 3.77 7.12
CA PRO A 5 19.33 4.56 8.26
C PRO A 5 18.30 4.47 9.39
N ARG A 6 18.79 4.51 10.63
CA ARG A 6 17.93 4.52 11.81
C ARG A 6 16.99 5.74 11.73
N PRO A 7 15.67 5.56 11.92
CA PRO A 7 14.74 6.68 12.02
C PRO A 7 15.13 7.63 13.15
N THR A 8 15.06 8.94 12.90
CA THR A 8 15.37 9.98 13.89
C THR A 8 14.15 10.48 14.65
N GLN A 9 12.96 10.13 14.17
CA GLN A 9 11.69 10.47 14.81
C GLN A 9 11.48 9.60 16.05
N GLU A 10 10.93 10.19 17.11
CA GLU A 10 10.58 9.45 18.34
C GLU A 10 9.56 8.32 18.06
N ARG A 11 8.67 8.54 17.09
CA ARG A 11 7.59 7.63 16.76
C ARG A 11 7.47 7.43 15.25
N LEU A 12 7.15 6.20 14.87
CA LEU A 12 6.87 5.82 13.50
C LEU A 12 5.36 5.84 13.27
N TYR A 13 4.95 6.47 12.18
CA TYR A 13 3.56 6.53 11.77
C TYR A 13 3.43 6.07 10.33
N ALA A 14 2.38 5.31 10.04
CA ALA A 14 1.98 5.09 8.66
C ALA A 14 1.41 6.41 8.12
N GLN A 15 1.98 6.89 7.01
CA GLN A 15 1.42 8.04 6.31
C GLN A 15 0.03 7.69 5.77
N ARG A 16 -0.90 8.63 5.93
CA ARG A 16 -2.25 8.58 5.38
C ARG A 16 -2.48 9.86 4.61
N SER A 17 -2.86 9.73 3.34
CA SER A 17 -3.18 10.88 2.51
C SER A 17 -4.67 11.15 2.59
N PRO A 18 -5.12 12.35 3.00
CA PRO A 18 -6.54 12.68 3.00
C PRO A 18 -7.10 12.62 1.58
N VAL A 19 -8.36 12.19 1.45
CA VAL A 19 -9.11 12.15 0.20
C VAL A 19 -10.34 13.03 0.36
N ASP A 20 -10.57 13.89 -0.62
CA ASP A 20 -11.73 14.79 -0.65
C ASP A 20 -12.98 14.03 -1.08
N GLU A 21 -13.57 13.30 -0.13
CA GLU A 21 -14.78 12.51 -0.32
C GLU A 21 -15.60 12.42 0.98
N THR A 22 -16.89 12.14 0.84
CA THR A 22 -17.78 11.90 1.98
C THR A 22 -17.93 10.40 2.22
N CYS A 23 -17.68 9.96 3.46
CA CYS A 23 -17.89 8.57 3.83
C CYS A 23 -19.36 8.17 3.65
N PRO A 24 -19.67 7.12 2.87
CA PRO A 24 -21.06 6.73 2.60
C PRO A 24 -21.77 6.10 3.81
N GLU A 25 -21.03 5.63 4.81
CA GLU A 25 -21.63 5.03 6.02
C GLU A 25 -21.96 6.07 7.10
N CYS A 26 -21.00 6.94 7.46
CA CYS A 26 -21.17 7.86 8.58
C CYS A 26 -21.38 9.33 8.16
N GLY A 27 -21.26 9.64 6.86
CA GLY A 27 -21.42 11.00 6.34
C GLY A 27 -20.26 11.95 6.64
N SER A 28 -19.16 11.51 7.26
CA SER A 28 -17.98 12.34 7.51
C SER A 28 -17.29 12.72 6.20
N SER A 29 -17.12 14.02 5.95
CA SER A 29 -16.51 14.58 4.73
C SER A 29 -15.02 14.93 4.88
N THR A 30 -14.47 14.84 6.09
CA THR A 30 -13.08 15.23 6.38
C THR A 30 -12.23 14.07 6.85
N ALA A 31 -12.85 12.93 7.16
CA ALA A 31 -12.18 11.79 7.75
C ALA A 31 -11.88 10.68 6.74
N VAL A 32 -11.90 10.91 5.43
CA VAL A 32 -11.53 9.85 4.48
C VAL A 32 -10.07 9.99 4.06
N ALA A 33 -9.34 8.88 4.11
CA ALA A 33 -7.93 8.85 3.76
C ALA A 33 -7.54 7.54 3.07
N GLU A 34 -6.59 7.65 2.14
CA GLU A 34 -5.93 6.53 1.49
C GLU A 34 -4.61 6.17 2.19
N TYR A 35 -4.36 4.88 2.35
CA TYR A 35 -3.13 4.36 2.94
C TYR A 35 -3.00 2.85 2.70
N ARG A 36 -1.81 2.33 2.99
CA ARG A 36 -1.53 0.89 2.91
C ARG A 36 -1.78 0.20 4.25
N VAL A 37 -2.38 -0.99 4.21
CA VAL A 37 -2.61 -1.85 5.38
C VAL A 37 -2.16 -3.28 5.12
N LEU A 38 -1.73 -3.96 6.19
CA LEU A 38 -1.53 -5.40 6.20
C LEU A 38 -2.80 -6.07 6.75
N GLY A 39 -3.35 -7.03 6.02
CA GLY A 39 -4.46 -7.87 6.47
C GLY A 39 -4.20 -9.34 6.16
N GLU A 40 -5.18 -10.21 6.43
CA GLU A 40 -5.06 -11.67 6.24
C GLU A 40 -4.60 -12.06 4.82
N GLY A 41 -5.11 -11.37 3.79
CA GLY A 41 -4.75 -11.61 2.39
C GLY A 41 -3.45 -10.96 1.91
N GLY A 42 -2.62 -10.45 2.82
CA GLY A 42 -1.40 -9.71 2.54
C GLY A 42 -1.61 -8.19 2.57
N TRP A 43 -0.83 -7.49 1.75
CA TRP A 43 -0.84 -6.03 1.67
C TRP A 43 -1.97 -5.51 0.76
N TRP A 44 -2.58 -4.39 1.17
CA TRP A 44 -3.70 -3.74 0.50
C TRP A 44 -3.52 -2.23 0.49
N ASP A 45 -3.83 -1.61 -0.65
CA ASP A 45 -4.08 -0.18 -0.71
C ASP A 45 -5.57 0.03 -0.45
N VAL A 46 -5.90 0.87 0.52
CA VAL A 46 -7.26 1.10 0.99
C VAL A 46 -7.57 2.58 1.06
N THR A 47 -8.82 2.90 0.80
CA THR A 47 -9.42 4.19 1.15
C THR A 47 -10.45 3.94 2.24
N LYS A 48 -10.23 4.55 3.42
CA LYS A 48 -11.04 4.29 4.62
C LYS A 48 -11.40 5.58 5.34
N CYS A 49 -12.60 5.58 5.91
CA CYS A 49 -12.97 6.58 6.91
C CYS A 49 -12.15 6.34 8.20
N GLN A 50 -11.60 7.41 8.76
CA GLN A 50 -10.82 7.42 9.99
C GLN A 50 -11.71 7.50 11.24
N ASP A 51 -12.97 7.92 11.09
CA ASP A 51 -13.95 7.99 12.18
C ASP A 51 -14.67 6.66 12.40
N CYS A 52 -15.24 6.08 11.34
CA CYS A 52 -16.07 4.87 11.42
C CYS A 52 -15.41 3.59 10.87
N LEU A 53 -14.19 3.69 10.32
CA LEU A 53 -13.41 2.57 9.76
C LEU A 53 -14.01 1.88 8.53
N TYR A 54 -15.11 2.41 7.97
CA TYR A 54 -15.68 1.91 6.72
C TYR A 54 -14.65 1.94 5.59
N THR A 55 -14.66 0.89 4.79
CA THR A 55 -13.75 0.74 3.65
C THR A 55 -14.47 1.18 2.39
N VAL A 56 -14.10 2.34 1.85
CA VAL A 56 -14.64 2.84 0.59
C VAL A 56 -14.11 2.00 -0.57
N THR A 57 -12.79 1.81 -0.62
CA THR A 57 -12.13 0.99 -1.64
C THR A 57 -11.01 0.14 -1.04
N LYS A 58 -10.69 -0.96 -1.71
CA LYS A 58 -9.61 -1.87 -1.33
C LYS A 58 -9.07 -2.61 -2.55
N SER A 59 -7.78 -2.46 -2.84
CA SER A 59 -7.10 -3.11 -3.96
C SER A 59 -5.88 -3.90 -3.48
N ARG A 60 -5.59 -5.03 -4.16
CA ARG A 60 -4.43 -5.88 -3.82
C ARG A 60 -3.15 -5.18 -4.24
N THR A 61 -2.15 -5.19 -3.36
CA THR A 61 -0.79 -4.78 -3.71
C THR A 61 0.08 -6.01 -4.00
N PRO A 62 1.31 -5.84 -4.51
CA PRO A 62 2.27 -6.93 -4.59
C PRO A 62 2.39 -7.65 -3.23
N ARG A 63 2.43 -9.00 -3.24
CA ARG A 63 2.42 -9.84 -2.03
C ARG A 63 3.56 -9.51 -1.07
N LEU A 64 4.67 -9.04 -1.60
CA LEU A 64 5.83 -8.66 -0.83
C LEU A 64 5.78 -7.20 -0.34
N GLY A 65 4.66 -6.48 -0.48
CA GLY A 65 4.47 -5.15 0.11
C GLY A 65 5.58 -4.16 -0.27
N SER A 66 6.33 -3.71 0.74
CA SER A 66 7.47 -2.78 0.60
C SER A 66 8.79 -3.45 0.21
N PHE A 67 8.85 -4.78 0.09
CA PHE A 67 10.05 -5.47 -0.37
C PHE A 67 10.18 -5.32 -1.88
N THR A 68 11.25 -4.68 -2.31
CA THR A 68 11.70 -4.72 -3.71
C THR A 68 12.59 -5.96 -3.87
N PRO A 69 12.18 -6.97 -4.66
CA PRO A 69 13.05 -8.11 -4.91
C PRO A 69 14.30 -7.63 -5.64
N VAL A 70 15.46 -7.99 -5.13
CA VAL A 70 16.72 -7.82 -5.85
C VAL A 70 16.69 -8.82 -6.99
N VAL A 71 16.35 -8.35 -8.19
CA VAL A 71 16.53 -9.14 -9.41
C VAL A 71 18.04 -9.25 -9.65
N PRO A 72 18.64 -10.45 -9.56
CA PRO A 72 20.02 -10.60 -10.01
C PRO A 72 20.07 -10.20 -11.48
N ALA A 73 21.12 -9.49 -11.89
CA ALA A 73 21.36 -9.18 -13.29
C ALA A 73 21.56 -10.50 -14.05
N ARG A 74 20.47 -11.15 -14.46
CA ARG A 74 20.54 -12.26 -15.41
C ARG A 74 20.93 -11.60 -16.73
N THR A 75 22.14 -11.92 -17.18
CA THR A 75 22.58 -11.77 -18.56
C THR A 75 21.41 -12.06 -19.48
N ALA A 76 21.07 -11.07 -20.32
CA ALA A 76 20.02 -11.20 -21.30
C ALA A 76 20.32 -12.39 -22.22
N THR A 77 19.56 -13.47 -22.08
CA THR A 77 19.40 -14.45 -23.15
C THR A 77 18.00 -15.05 -23.04
N GLY A 78 17.27 -14.94 -24.14
CA GLY A 78 15.81 -14.85 -24.16
C GLY A 78 15.04 -16.09 -23.70
N VAL A 79 13.80 -15.84 -23.31
CA VAL A 79 12.74 -16.84 -23.25
C VAL A 79 11.58 -16.27 -24.05
N GLY A 80 11.34 -16.89 -25.21
CA GLY A 80 10.29 -16.53 -26.15
C GLY A 80 8.89 -16.66 -25.55
N GLN A 81 8.02 -15.75 -25.98
CA GLN A 81 6.58 -15.81 -25.77
C GLN A 81 6.05 -17.04 -26.52
N ARG A 82 5.36 -17.95 -25.82
CA ARG A 82 4.39 -18.87 -26.44
C ARG A 82 3.01 -18.42 -26.01
N GLY A 83 2.20 -18.08 -26.99
CA GLY A 83 0.77 -17.88 -26.82
C GLY A 83 0.05 -19.22 -26.66
N GLU A 84 -1.13 -19.13 -26.07
CA GLU A 84 -2.41 -19.72 -26.50
C GLU A 84 -3.53 -18.91 -25.81
#